data_AF-A0A662PJ98-F1
#
_entry.id   AF-A0A662PJ98-F1
#
_cell.length_a   1.000
_cell.length_b   1.000
_cell.length_c   1.000
_cell.angle_alpha   90.00
_cell.angle_beta   90.00
_cell.angle_gamma   90.00
#
_symmetry.space_group_name_H-M   'P 1'
#
loop_
_entity.id
_entity.type
_entity.pdbx_description
1 polymer ?
#
loop_
_entity_poly.entity_id
_entity_poly.type
_entity_poly.pdbx_seq_one_letter_code
_entity_poly.pdbx_strand_id
1 'polypeptide(L)'
;MPSVRLYPNNIKALIDRLFNQIYNSEYEEARDTATKLLREIVKYSATRGQNCEELYRMFHEFDFALRTYSDGNTKKEELVAMLGKIAKKIEMPTGNVLNQLEDIYNDLLRNPINQDNVGQIMNTLTEILELEPHIRNLDPIRQNYYAILKQEVAKYHALLTELTLKKAPSEGTISKATEQLGRVLSAIQRVITPLIKIELPKEELVKLTESGVPPSEIAKVTGYSEEDLRMLLAQARAEAHEEAD
;
A
#
# COMPACT_ATOMS: atom_id res chain seq x y z
N MET A 1 10.20 -6.25 14.35
CA MET A 1 10.69 -6.32 12.96
C MET A 1 9.70 -5.59 12.07
N PRO A 2 10.11 -4.62 11.25
CA PRO A 2 9.30 -4.14 10.14
C PRO A 2 9.06 -5.30 9.16
N SER A 3 7.87 -5.37 8.57
CA SER A 3 7.43 -6.48 7.73
C SER A 3 7.87 -6.29 6.28
N VAL A 4 9.10 -6.71 5.97
CA VAL A 4 9.74 -6.53 4.66
C VAL A 4 9.32 -7.59 3.61
N ARG A 5 8.01 -7.85 3.42
CA ARG A 5 7.56 -8.92 2.49
C ARG A 5 7.45 -8.52 1.00
N LEU A 6 7.56 -7.23 0.69
CA LEU A 6 7.32 -6.63 -0.65
C LEU A 6 8.40 -6.86 -1.73
N TYR A 7 9.35 -7.79 -1.55
CA TYR A 7 10.55 -7.87 -2.41
C TYR A 7 10.95 -9.29 -2.82
N PRO A 8 11.73 -9.43 -3.93
CA PRO A 8 12.47 -10.67 -4.19
C PRO A 8 13.18 -11.13 -2.91
N ASN A 9 13.10 -12.43 -2.59
CA ASN A 9 13.66 -13.03 -1.36
C ASN A 9 15.09 -12.53 -1.02
N ASN A 10 15.86 -12.17 -2.05
CA ASN A 10 17.21 -11.62 -1.96
C ASN A 10 17.29 -10.27 -1.21
N ILE A 11 16.35 -9.33 -1.41
CA ILE A 11 16.39 -7.99 -0.78
C ILE A 11 16.11 -8.10 0.71
N LYS A 12 15.10 -8.89 1.11
CA LYS A 12 14.80 -9.15 2.53
C LYS A 12 15.98 -9.81 3.23
N ALA A 13 16.56 -10.85 2.62
CA ALA A 13 17.73 -11.53 3.16
C ALA A 13 18.94 -10.57 3.32
N LEU A 14 19.11 -9.61 2.39
CA LEU A 14 20.15 -8.59 2.48
C LEU A 14 19.89 -7.59 3.62
N ILE A 15 18.64 -7.17 3.85
CA ILE A 15 18.28 -6.29 4.97
C ILE A 15 18.50 -6.98 6.32
N ASP A 16 18.06 -8.24 6.46
CA ASP A 16 18.27 -9.03 7.67
C ASP A 16 19.77 -9.25 7.95
N ARG A 17 20.55 -9.53 6.89
CA ARG A 17 22.00 -9.65 6.98
C ARG A 17 22.67 -8.34 7.42
N LEU A 18 22.27 -7.21 6.83
CA LEU A 18 22.75 -5.88 7.20
C LEU A 18 22.49 -5.57 8.68
N PHE A 19 21.29 -5.86 9.16
CA PHE A 19 20.95 -5.66 10.57
C PHE A 19 21.89 -6.43 11.50
N ASN A 20 22.13 -7.71 11.20
CA ASN A 20 23.03 -8.56 11.99
C ASN A 20 24.48 -8.05 11.95
N GLN A 21 24.97 -7.65 10.77
CA GLN A 21 26.33 -7.11 10.61
C GLN A 21 26.51 -5.81 11.41
N ILE A 22 25.54 -4.90 11.41
CA ILE A 22 25.57 -3.69 12.23
C ILE A 22 25.58 -4.04 13.72
N TYR A 23 24.72 -4.98 14.14
CA TYR A 23 24.63 -5.42 15.52
C TYR A 23 25.95 -6.03 16.03
N ASN A 24 26.63 -6.79 15.18
CA ASN A 24 27.92 -7.44 15.47
C ASN A 24 29.13 -6.51 15.26
N SER A 25 28.94 -5.25 14.86
CA SER A 25 30.01 -4.30 14.50
C SER A 25 30.86 -4.74 13.28
N GLU A 26 30.32 -5.55 12.39
CA GLU A 26 30.96 -6.02 11.15
C GLU A 26 30.83 -4.95 10.03
N TYR A 27 31.37 -3.75 10.27
CA TYR A 27 31.06 -2.57 9.44
C TYR A 27 31.59 -2.63 8.01
N GLU A 28 32.75 -3.27 7.76
CA GLU A 28 33.23 -3.46 6.39
C GLU A 28 32.30 -4.40 5.60
N GLU A 29 31.89 -5.50 6.21
CA GLU A 29 30.95 -6.42 5.57
C GLU A 29 29.57 -5.79 5.38
N ALA A 30 29.13 -4.95 6.33
CA ALA A 30 27.90 -4.19 6.22
C ALA A 30 27.92 -3.26 4.99
N ARG A 31 29.07 -2.65 4.67
CA ARG A 31 29.22 -1.78 3.47
C ARG A 31 29.08 -2.58 2.17
N ASP A 32 29.69 -3.77 2.11
CA ASP A 32 29.55 -4.65 0.95
C ASP A 32 28.10 -5.13 0.76
N THR A 33 27.43 -5.49 1.85
CA THR A 33 26.02 -5.89 1.84
C THR A 33 25.11 -4.71 1.45
N ALA A 34 25.38 -3.49 1.94
CA ALA A 34 24.66 -2.27 1.56
C ALA A 34 24.77 -1.98 0.06
N THR A 35 25.96 -2.13 -0.51
CA THR A 35 26.20 -1.94 -1.95
C THR A 35 25.40 -2.96 -2.79
N LYS A 36 25.38 -4.23 -2.35
CA LYS A 36 24.58 -5.29 -3.00
C LYS A 36 23.08 -4.99 -2.89
N LEU A 37 22.62 -4.56 -1.71
CA LEU A 37 21.22 -4.21 -1.48
C LEU A 37 20.78 -3.06 -2.40
N LEU A 38 21.54 -1.98 -2.49
CA LEU A 38 21.25 -0.86 -3.39
C LEU A 38 21.14 -1.34 -4.85
N ARG A 39 22.05 -2.20 -5.31
CA ARG A 39 22.04 -2.73 -6.68
C ARG A 39 20.76 -3.51 -6.99
N GLU A 40 20.33 -4.39 -6.08
CA GLU A 40 19.11 -5.19 -6.27
C GLU A 40 17.86 -4.30 -6.24
N ILE A 41 17.80 -3.32 -5.35
CA ILE A 41 16.69 -2.36 -5.29
C ILE A 41 16.61 -1.54 -6.58
N VAL A 42 17.73 -0.97 -7.04
CA VAL A 42 17.75 -0.18 -8.28
C VAL A 42 17.33 -1.03 -9.48
N LYS A 43 17.79 -2.28 -9.56
CA LYS A 43 17.39 -3.20 -10.63
C LYS A 43 15.88 -3.44 -10.61
N TYR A 44 15.31 -3.67 -9.43
CA TYR A 44 13.87 -3.85 -9.25
C TYR A 44 13.08 -2.57 -9.58
N SER A 45 13.46 -1.43 -9.02
CA SER A 45 12.81 -0.13 -9.26
C SER A 45 12.90 0.31 -10.73
N ALA A 46 14.01 0.03 -11.42
CA ALA A 46 14.17 0.32 -12.85
C ALA A 46 13.20 -0.50 -13.72
N THR A 47 12.91 -1.76 -13.37
CA THR A 47 11.88 -2.55 -14.09
C THR A 47 10.48 -1.95 -13.97
N ARG A 48 10.26 -1.05 -13.01
CA ARG A 48 8.99 -0.39 -12.72
C ARG A 48 8.96 1.10 -13.04
N GLY A 49 10.03 1.63 -13.63
CA GLY A 49 10.12 3.06 -13.98
C GLY A 49 10.17 4.01 -12.78
N GLN A 50 10.54 3.54 -11.58
CA GLN A 50 10.58 4.35 -10.37
C GLN A 50 11.88 5.17 -10.27
N ASN A 51 11.77 6.44 -9.83
CA ASN A 51 12.94 7.29 -9.55
C ASN A 51 13.68 6.79 -8.29
N CYS A 52 14.99 6.54 -8.42
CA CYS A 52 15.85 6.01 -7.38
C CYS A 52 16.76 7.06 -6.69
N GLU A 53 16.67 8.35 -7.04
CA GLU A 53 17.55 9.42 -6.50
C GLU A 53 17.55 9.47 -4.98
N GLU A 54 16.38 9.35 -4.35
CA GLU A 54 16.27 9.34 -2.90
C GLU A 54 16.96 8.13 -2.27
N LEU A 55 16.83 6.95 -2.90
CA LEU A 55 17.53 5.74 -2.44
C LEU A 55 19.05 5.91 -2.54
N TYR A 56 19.56 6.46 -3.65
CA TYR A 56 20.99 6.75 -3.78
C TYR A 56 21.49 7.68 -2.66
N ARG A 57 20.74 8.75 -2.35
CA ARG A 57 21.08 9.65 -1.25
C ARG A 57 21.11 8.93 0.10
N MET A 58 20.09 8.14 0.41
CA MET A 58 20.01 7.40 1.68
C MET A 58 21.16 6.40 1.84
N PHE A 59 21.52 5.67 0.78
CA PHE A 59 22.65 4.74 0.82
C PHE A 59 24.00 5.45 0.90
N HIS A 60 24.13 6.65 0.32
CA HIS A 60 25.32 7.48 0.49
C HIS A 60 25.49 7.97 1.94
N GLU A 61 24.41 8.45 2.57
CA GLU A 61 24.41 8.83 3.99
C GLU A 61 24.74 7.63 4.89
N PHE A 62 24.19 6.46 4.56
CA PHE A 62 24.44 5.21 5.29
C PHE A 62 25.91 4.75 5.18
N ASP A 63 26.50 4.77 3.98
CA ASP A 63 27.93 4.46 3.80
C ASP A 63 28.83 5.48 4.51
N PHE A 64 28.46 6.76 4.50
CA PHE A 64 29.17 7.80 5.24
C PHE A 64 29.17 7.52 6.75
N ALA A 65 28.01 7.17 7.32
CA ALA A 65 27.89 6.84 8.75
C ALA A 65 28.68 5.58 9.11
N LEU A 66 28.68 4.55 8.25
CA LEU A 66 29.48 3.33 8.44
C LEU A 66 30.99 3.63 8.59
N ARG A 67 31.50 4.59 7.81
CA ARG A 67 32.93 4.95 7.79
C ARG A 67 33.35 5.93 8.88
N THR A 68 32.51 6.92 9.17
CA THR A 68 32.94 8.12 9.90
C THR A 68 32.50 8.15 11.35
N TYR A 69 31.44 7.42 11.71
CA TYR A 69 30.96 7.41 13.09
C TYR A 69 31.90 6.56 13.94
N SER A 70 32.17 7.04 15.16
CA SER A 70 32.96 6.30 16.14
C SER A 70 32.25 5.02 16.56
N ASP A 71 33.02 3.94 16.68
CA ASP A 71 32.47 2.64 17.05
C ASP A 71 31.89 2.65 18.46
N GLY A 72 30.69 2.08 18.61
CA GLY A 72 29.96 2.08 19.87
C GLY A 72 28.45 1.93 19.67
N ASN A 73 27.70 1.90 20.77
CA ASN A 73 26.25 1.70 20.73
C ASN A 73 25.53 2.82 19.96
N THR A 74 25.98 4.06 20.11
CA THR A 74 25.41 5.21 19.38
C THR A 74 25.50 5.03 17.86
N LYS A 75 26.63 4.53 17.33
CA LYS A 75 26.76 4.21 15.91
C LYS A 75 25.80 3.10 15.49
N LYS A 76 25.65 2.05 16.30
CA LYS A 76 24.70 0.96 16.02
C LYS A 76 23.26 1.46 15.96
N GLU A 77 22.85 2.27 16.93
CA GLU A 77 21.50 2.84 16.99
C GLU A 77 21.20 3.71 15.76
N GLU A 78 22.12 4.61 15.41
CA GLU A 78 21.98 5.46 14.22
C GLU A 78 21.93 4.65 12.92
N LEU A 79 22.83 3.68 12.75
CA LEU A 79 22.84 2.80 11.57
C LEU A 79 21.55 1.97 11.48
N VAL A 80 21.04 1.43 12.59
CA VAL A 80 19.76 0.71 12.61
C VAL A 80 18.60 1.64 12.26
N ALA A 81 18.61 2.89 12.75
CA ALA A 81 17.59 3.88 12.41
C ALA A 81 17.62 4.25 10.92
N MET A 82 18.81 4.45 10.35
CA MET A 82 18.99 4.70 8.92
C MET A 82 18.54 3.49 8.08
N LEU A 83 18.92 2.27 8.47
CA LEU A 83 18.46 1.03 7.82
C LEU A 83 16.94 0.90 7.88
N GLY A 84 16.31 1.29 9.00
CA GLY A 84 14.86 1.32 9.15
C GLY A 84 14.19 2.32 8.19
N LYS A 85 14.78 3.51 8.00
CA LYS A 85 14.32 4.47 6.99
C LYS A 85 14.44 3.91 5.58
N ILE A 86 15.58 3.29 5.26
CA ILE A 86 15.82 2.62 3.97
C ILE A 86 14.77 1.53 3.74
N ALA A 87 14.57 0.62 4.69
CA ALA A 87 13.58 -0.45 4.62
C ALA A 87 12.16 0.12 4.40
N LYS A 88 11.79 1.19 5.11
CA LYS A 88 10.49 1.85 4.94
C LYS A 88 10.33 2.51 3.56
N LYS A 89 11.37 3.17 3.06
CA LYS A 89 11.36 3.80 1.73
C LYS A 89 11.29 2.76 0.62
N ILE A 90 11.96 1.63 0.84
CA ILE A 90 11.83 0.45 0.01
C ILE A 90 10.36 0.02 0.08
N GLU A 91 9.83 -0.47 1.22
CA GLU A 91 8.43 -0.89 1.41
C GLU A 91 7.36 0.06 0.83
N MET A 92 7.53 1.38 0.97
CA MET A 92 6.64 2.40 0.40
C MET A 92 7.41 3.39 -0.49
N PRO A 93 7.67 3.07 -1.77
CA PRO A 93 8.46 3.91 -2.67
C PRO A 93 7.85 5.31 -2.87
N THR A 94 6.52 5.38 -2.97
CA THR A 94 5.76 6.62 -3.18
C THR A 94 5.42 7.35 -1.88
N GLY A 95 5.63 6.72 -0.72
CA GLY A 95 5.16 7.22 0.57
C GLY A 95 3.63 7.23 0.75
N ASN A 96 2.86 6.84 -0.28
CA ASN A 96 1.40 6.82 -0.27
C ASN A 96 0.88 5.47 -0.81
N VAL A 97 0.14 4.75 0.03
CA VAL A 97 -0.41 3.43 -0.29
C VAL A 97 -1.38 3.45 -1.49
N LEU A 98 -2.07 4.57 -1.73
CA LEU A 98 -2.96 4.72 -2.88
C LEU A 98 -2.19 4.87 -4.18
N ASN A 99 -1.07 5.62 -4.16
CA ASN A 99 -0.19 5.72 -5.32
C ASN A 99 0.46 4.36 -5.64
N GLN A 100 0.76 3.55 -4.61
CA GLN A 100 1.29 2.19 -4.81
C GLN A 100 0.23 1.25 -5.42
N LEU A 101 -1.05 1.37 -5.01
CA LEU A 101 -2.16 0.68 -5.68
C LEU A 101 -2.36 1.17 -7.12
N GLU A 102 -2.15 2.45 -7.39
CA GLU A 102 -2.22 3.02 -8.74
C GLU A 102 -1.08 2.51 -9.64
N ASP A 103 0.14 2.40 -9.11
CA ASP A 103 1.27 1.76 -9.82
C ASP A 103 0.93 0.30 -10.18
N ILE A 104 0.40 -0.46 -9.21
CA ILE A 104 -0.04 -1.86 -9.42
C ILE A 104 -1.16 -1.94 -10.46
N TYR A 105 -2.15 -1.03 -10.41
CA TYR A 105 -3.22 -0.94 -11.39
C TYR A 105 -2.65 -0.78 -12.81
N ASN A 106 -1.71 0.16 -12.98
CA ASN A 106 -1.08 0.43 -14.27
C ASN A 106 -0.22 -0.75 -14.76
N ASP A 107 0.48 -1.45 -13.86
CA ASP A 107 1.27 -2.64 -14.21
C ASP A 107 0.38 -3.79 -14.69
N LEU A 108 -0.71 -4.07 -13.97
CA LEU A 108 -1.69 -5.09 -14.34
C LEU A 108 -2.44 -4.75 -15.65
N LEU A 109 -2.72 -3.47 -15.89
CA LEU A 109 -3.37 -3.01 -17.12
C LEU A 109 -2.47 -3.18 -18.35
N ARG A 110 -1.17 -2.91 -18.21
CA ARG A 110 -0.18 -3.02 -19.30
C ARG A 110 0.22 -4.46 -19.60
N ASN A 111 0.06 -5.37 -18.64
CA ASN A 111 0.46 -6.77 -18.74
C ASN A 111 -0.76 -7.70 -18.69
N PRO A 112 -1.58 -7.77 -19.76
CA PRO A 112 -2.71 -8.68 -19.80
C PRO A 112 -2.25 -10.14 -19.70
N ILE A 113 -3.12 -10.98 -19.14
CA ILE A 113 -2.77 -12.36 -18.83
C ILE A 113 -2.43 -13.21 -20.07
N ASN A 114 -1.31 -13.92 -19.99
CA ASN A 114 -0.91 -14.99 -20.89
C ASN A 114 -0.17 -16.09 -20.09
N GLN A 115 0.24 -17.18 -20.74
CA GLN A 115 0.89 -18.31 -20.04
C GLN A 115 2.26 -17.96 -19.46
N ASP A 116 3.00 -17.07 -20.13
CA ASP A 116 4.38 -16.75 -19.77
C ASP A 116 4.48 -15.75 -18.61
N ASN A 117 3.42 -14.96 -18.36
CA ASN A 117 3.40 -13.93 -17.33
C ASN A 117 2.58 -14.25 -16.08
N VAL A 118 1.99 -15.45 -15.97
CA VAL A 118 1.17 -15.86 -14.80
C VAL A 118 1.93 -15.67 -13.48
N GLY A 119 3.20 -16.08 -13.44
CA GLY A 119 4.04 -15.94 -12.24
C GLY A 119 4.27 -14.48 -11.84
N GLN A 120 4.47 -13.60 -12.83
CA GLN A 120 4.61 -12.16 -12.58
C GLN A 120 3.31 -11.58 -12.02
N ILE A 121 2.17 -11.90 -12.62
CA ILE A 121 0.85 -11.43 -12.15
C ILE A 121 0.60 -11.91 -10.71
N MET A 122 0.89 -13.17 -10.38
CA MET A 122 0.75 -13.68 -9.01
C MET A 122 1.62 -12.91 -8.00
N ASN A 123 2.82 -12.50 -8.38
CA ASN A 123 3.67 -11.67 -7.52
C ASN A 123 3.04 -10.28 -7.32
N THR A 124 2.59 -9.63 -8.40
CA THR A 124 1.91 -8.34 -8.34
C THR A 124 0.65 -8.38 -7.46
N LEU A 125 -0.12 -9.48 -7.51
CA LEU A 125 -1.27 -9.68 -6.62
C LEU A 125 -0.90 -9.85 -5.15
N THR A 126 0.24 -10.49 -4.88
CA THR A 126 0.76 -10.66 -3.51
C THR A 126 1.09 -9.31 -2.91
N GLU A 127 1.69 -8.41 -3.68
CA GLU A 127 1.99 -7.04 -3.24
C GLU A 127 0.74 -6.29 -2.80
N ILE A 128 -0.40 -6.48 -3.49
CA ILE A 128 -1.68 -5.88 -3.06
C ILE A 128 -1.97 -6.28 -1.63
N LEU A 129 -1.92 -7.59 -1.31
CA LEU A 129 -2.27 -8.12 0.02
C LEU A 129 -1.35 -7.57 1.13
N GLU A 130 -0.11 -7.26 0.79
CA GLU A 130 0.90 -6.75 1.71
C GLU A 130 0.69 -5.28 2.10
N LEU A 131 -0.16 -4.55 1.37
CA LEU A 131 -0.52 -3.17 1.72
C LEU A 131 -1.46 -3.07 2.93
N GLU A 132 -2.01 -4.20 3.42
CA GLU A 132 -2.95 -4.29 4.54
C GLU A 132 -2.54 -3.44 5.77
N PRO A 133 -1.30 -3.48 6.28
CA PRO A 133 -0.92 -2.68 7.45
C PRO A 133 -1.02 -1.18 7.21
N HIS A 134 -0.82 -0.74 5.96
CA HIS A 134 -0.88 0.67 5.57
C HIS A 134 -2.32 1.12 5.30
N ILE A 135 -3.15 0.26 4.74
CA ILE A 135 -4.58 0.51 4.50
C ILE A 135 -5.36 0.73 5.81
N ARG A 136 -4.95 0.07 6.90
CA ARG A 136 -5.57 0.26 8.23
C ARG A 136 -5.50 1.69 8.76
N ASN A 137 -4.58 2.50 8.24
CA ASN A 137 -4.44 3.91 8.61
C ASN A 137 -5.30 4.84 7.73
N LEU A 138 -6.00 4.31 6.73
CA LEU A 138 -6.93 5.05 5.89
C LEU A 138 -8.33 5.08 6.50
N ASP A 139 -9.20 5.87 5.89
CA ASP A 139 -10.61 5.97 6.27
C ASP A 139 -11.34 4.60 6.19
N PRO A 140 -12.38 4.36 7.02
CA PRO A 140 -13.10 3.09 7.06
C PRO A 140 -13.73 2.68 5.71
N ILE A 141 -14.09 3.64 4.86
CA ILE A 141 -14.67 3.36 3.55
C ILE A 141 -13.62 2.69 2.67
N ARG A 142 -12.40 3.23 2.63
CA ARG A 142 -11.28 2.60 1.91
C ARG A 142 -10.89 1.25 2.49
N GLN A 143 -10.95 1.06 3.81
CA GLN A 143 -10.73 -0.25 4.42
C GLN A 143 -11.75 -1.28 3.92
N ASN A 144 -13.03 -0.90 3.80
CA ASN A 144 -14.09 -1.75 3.25
C ASN A 144 -13.87 -2.05 1.76
N TYR A 145 -13.52 -1.05 0.95
CA TYR A 145 -13.20 -1.26 -0.46
C TYR A 145 -11.99 -2.19 -0.63
N TYR A 146 -10.98 -2.05 0.21
CA TYR A 146 -9.82 -2.93 0.20
C TYR A 146 -10.16 -4.36 0.64
N ALA A 147 -11.11 -4.56 1.56
CA ALA A 147 -11.60 -5.89 1.90
C ALA A 147 -12.23 -6.61 0.69
N ILE A 148 -12.98 -5.88 -0.14
CA ILE A 148 -13.53 -6.39 -1.40
C ILE A 148 -12.40 -6.70 -2.39
N LEU A 149 -11.42 -5.81 -2.51
CA LEU A 149 -10.23 -6.06 -3.34
C LEU A 149 -9.53 -7.36 -2.97
N LYS A 150 -9.29 -7.62 -1.68
CA LYS A 150 -8.68 -8.88 -1.22
C LYS A 150 -9.46 -10.12 -1.65
N GLN A 151 -10.80 -10.06 -1.63
CA GLN A 151 -11.63 -11.16 -2.09
C GLN A 151 -11.45 -11.42 -3.58
N GLU A 152 -11.42 -10.36 -4.40
CA GLU A 152 -11.19 -10.50 -5.85
C GLU A 152 -9.77 -10.97 -6.17
N VAL A 153 -8.77 -10.54 -5.40
CA VAL A 153 -7.38 -11.01 -5.50
C VAL A 153 -7.28 -12.50 -5.17
N ALA A 154 -7.95 -12.96 -4.11
CA ALA A 154 -7.95 -14.38 -3.73
C ALA A 154 -8.59 -15.28 -4.81
N LYS A 155 -9.73 -14.84 -5.37
CA LYS A 155 -10.37 -15.52 -6.50
C LYS A 155 -9.44 -15.59 -7.70
N TYR A 156 -8.71 -14.51 -7.97
CA TYR A 156 -7.78 -14.49 -9.10
C TYR A 156 -6.58 -15.41 -8.88
N HIS A 157 -5.95 -15.37 -7.70
CA HIS A 157 -4.88 -16.30 -7.34
C HIS A 157 -5.27 -17.78 -7.53
N ALA A 158 -6.48 -18.16 -7.15
CA ALA A 158 -6.97 -19.52 -7.36
C ALA A 158 -7.02 -19.88 -8.86
N LEU A 159 -7.56 -18.99 -9.70
CA LEU A 159 -7.60 -19.17 -11.16
C LEU A 159 -6.20 -19.23 -11.79
N LEU A 160 -5.28 -18.36 -11.34
CA LEU A 160 -3.90 -18.36 -11.82
C LEU A 160 -3.16 -19.65 -11.45
N THR A 161 -3.41 -20.16 -10.25
CA THR A 161 -2.84 -21.44 -9.81
C THR A 161 -3.32 -22.58 -10.71
N GLU A 162 -4.60 -22.62 -11.06
CA GLU A 162 -5.12 -23.61 -12.03
C GLU A 162 -4.45 -23.49 -13.41
N LEU A 163 -4.13 -22.28 -13.87
CA LEU A 163 -3.43 -22.05 -15.12
C LEU A 163 -1.99 -22.59 -15.08
N THR A 164 -1.28 -22.43 -13.97
CA THR A 164 0.08 -22.96 -13.81
C THR A 164 0.16 -24.50 -13.81
N LEU A 165 -0.91 -25.17 -13.36
CA LEU A 165 -0.95 -26.63 -13.27
C LEU A 165 -1.30 -27.32 -14.62
N LYS A 166 -1.90 -26.58 -15.57
CA LYS A 166 -2.33 -27.13 -16.87
C LYS A 166 -1.27 -26.88 -17.94
N LYS A 167 -0.79 -27.96 -18.60
CA LYS A 167 0.16 -27.87 -19.74
C LYS A 167 -0.38 -27.08 -20.95
N ALA A 168 -1.71 -27.04 -21.12
CA ALA A 168 -2.38 -26.28 -22.18
C ALA A 168 -3.76 -25.81 -21.65
N PRO A 169 -3.85 -24.63 -21.02
CA PRO A 169 -5.12 -24.08 -20.60
C PRO A 169 -6.05 -23.84 -21.79
N SER A 170 -7.33 -24.20 -21.63
CA SER A 170 -8.35 -23.93 -22.65
C SER A 170 -8.59 -22.43 -22.78
N GLU A 171 -9.02 -21.99 -23.97
CA GLU A 171 -9.41 -20.59 -24.26
C GLU A 171 -10.44 -20.06 -23.25
N GLY A 172 -11.40 -20.90 -22.83
CA GLY A 172 -12.36 -20.56 -21.79
C GLY A 172 -11.74 -20.34 -20.39
N THR A 173 -10.59 -20.94 -20.08
CA THR A 173 -9.88 -20.68 -18.80
C THR A 173 -9.16 -19.34 -18.84
N ILE A 174 -8.55 -18.99 -19.98
CA ILE A 174 -7.88 -17.69 -20.20
C ILE A 174 -8.92 -16.56 -20.17
N SER A 175 -10.09 -16.76 -20.80
CA SER A 175 -11.19 -15.80 -20.77
C SER A 175 -11.66 -15.52 -19.34
N LYS A 176 -11.91 -16.55 -18.52
CA LYS A 176 -12.25 -16.40 -17.09
C LYS A 176 -11.19 -15.64 -16.30
N ALA A 177 -9.92 -15.92 -16.57
CA ALA A 177 -8.82 -15.23 -15.91
C ALA A 177 -8.74 -13.75 -16.32
N THR A 178 -9.07 -13.43 -17.58
CA THR A 178 -9.16 -12.06 -18.10
C THR A 178 -10.33 -11.30 -17.48
N GLU A 179 -11.51 -11.93 -17.37
CA GLU A 179 -12.66 -11.36 -16.66
C GLU A 179 -12.34 -11.07 -15.19
N GLN A 180 -11.65 -12.00 -14.52
CA GLN A 180 -11.25 -11.82 -13.13
C GLN A 180 -10.21 -10.70 -12.97
N LEU A 181 -9.27 -10.55 -13.91
CA LEU A 181 -8.36 -9.40 -13.94
C LEU A 181 -9.17 -8.08 -14.00
N GLY A 182 -10.20 -8.00 -14.85
CA GLY A 182 -11.09 -6.83 -14.91
C GLY A 182 -11.79 -6.50 -13.58
N ARG A 183 -12.17 -7.53 -12.81
CA ARG A 183 -12.75 -7.36 -11.46
C ARG A 183 -11.73 -6.84 -10.47
N VAL A 184 -10.50 -7.36 -10.50
CA VAL A 184 -9.40 -6.86 -9.67
C VAL A 184 -9.10 -5.40 -10.00
N LEU A 185 -8.95 -5.05 -11.28
CA LEU A 185 -8.72 -3.67 -11.72
C LEU A 185 -9.84 -2.73 -11.26
N SER A 186 -11.11 -3.15 -11.39
CA SER A 186 -12.26 -2.38 -10.92
C SER A 186 -12.26 -2.20 -9.39
N ALA A 187 -11.85 -3.22 -8.64
CA ALA A 187 -11.74 -3.15 -7.19
C ALA A 187 -10.59 -2.22 -6.76
N ILE A 188 -9.43 -2.27 -7.44
CA ILE A 188 -8.33 -1.31 -7.19
C ILE A 188 -8.81 0.11 -7.47
N GLN A 189 -9.49 0.33 -8.61
CA GLN A 189 -10.04 1.64 -8.98
C GLN A 189 -10.92 2.23 -7.87
N ARG A 190 -11.76 1.42 -7.22
CA ARG A 190 -12.61 1.88 -6.11
C ARG A 190 -11.81 2.33 -4.88
N VAL A 191 -10.66 1.71 -4.61
CA VAL A 191 -9.81 2.08 -3.47
C VAL A 191 -9.04 3.38 -3.76
N ILE A 192 -8.50 3.53 -4.98
CA ILE A 192 -7.68 4.69 -5.37
C ILE A 192 -8.52 5.92 -5.70
N THR A 193 -9.75 5.74 -6.18
CA THR A 193 -10.61 6.87 -6.56
C THR A 193 -10.81 7.79 -5.35
N PRO A 194 -10.58 9.10 -5.50
CA PRO A 194 -10.83 10.05 -4.44
C PRO A 194 -12.27 9.90 -3.94
N LEU A 195 -12.43 9.76 -2.62
CA LEU A 195 -13.76 9.80 -2.03
C LEU A 195 -14.30 11.21 -2.24
N ILE A 196 -15.26 11.34 -3.16
CA ILE A 196 -16.01 12.57 -3.32
C ILE A 196 -16.85 12.70 -2.05
N LYS A 197 -16.45 13.59 -1.14
CA LYS A 197 -17.32 14.02 -0.06
C LYS A 197 -18.43 14.84 -0.71
N ILE A 198 -19.65 14.31 -0.69
CA ILE A 198 -20.81 15.12 -0.99
C ILE A 198 -21.02 15.98 0.26
N GLU A 199 -20.43 17.18 0.25
CA GLU A 199 -20.71 18.20 1.26
C GLU A 199 -22.15 18.69 1.04
N LEU A 200 -23.09 18.06 1.75
CA LEU A 200 -24.45 18.56 1.83
C LEU A 200 -24.45 19.79 2.75
N PRO A 201 -25.13 20.88 2.39
CA PRO A 201 -25.36 22.01 3.28
C PRO A 201 -25.97 21.56 4.61
N LYS A 202 -25.62 22.25 5.71
CA LYS A 202 -26.12 21.95 7.08
C LYS A 202 -27.64 21.83 7.14
N GLU A 203 -28.35 22.68 6.42
CA GLU A 203 -29.82 22.68 6.31
C GLU A 203 -30.37 21.41 5.67
N GLU A 204 -29.69 20.84 4.66
CA GLU A 204 -30.10 19.61 4.01
C GLU A 204 -29.83 18.39 4.90
N LEU A 205 -28.72 18.39 5.65
CA LEU A 205 -28.43 17.37 6.65
C LEU A 205 -29.51 17.32 7.74
N VAL A 206 -29.93 18.49 8.25
CA VAL A 206 -31.01 18.59 9.24
C VAL A 206 -32.32 18.05 8.65
N LYS A 207 -32.72 18.49 7.45
CA LYS A 207 -33.93 18.02 6.76
C LYS A 207 -33.96 16.51 6.54
N LEU A 208 -32.84 15.90 6.15
CA LEU A 208 -32.73 14.45 5.98
C LEU A 208 -32.96 13.71 7.30
N THR A 209 -32.41 14.25 8.39
CA THR A 209 -32.56 13.67 9.73
C THR A 209 -33.99 13.85 10.26
N GLU A 210 -34.63 15.00 10.02
CA GLU A 210 -36.04 15.27 10.34
C GLU A 210 -37.00 14.40 9.53
N SER A 211 -36.62 14.06 8.30
CA SER A 211 -37.36 13.13 7.43
C SER A 211 -37.20 11.66 7.85
N GLY A 212 -36.49 11.38 8.95
CA GLY A 212 -36.33 10.05 9.53
C GLY A 212 -35.15 9.25 8.99
N VAL A 213 -34.25 9.84 8.19
CA VAL A 213 -33.02 9.17 7.73
C VAL A 213 -32.01 9.13 8.89
N PRO A 214 -31.50 7.96 9.27
CA PRO A 214 -30.57 7.86 10.39
C PRO A 214 -29.20 8.49 10.03
N PRO A 215 -28.51 9.14 10.98
CA PRO A 215 -27.18 9.72 10.77
C PRO A 215 -26.14 8.73 10.21
N SER A 216 -26.27 7.44 10.53
CA SER A 216 -25.41 6.38 10.01
C SER A 216 -25.60 6.09 8.51
N GLU A 217 -26.77 6.40 7.94
CA GLU A 217 -27.01 6.33 6.49
C GLU A 217 -26.54 7.60 5.79
N ILE A 218 -26.72 8.76 6.41
CA ILE A 218 -26.18 10.04 5.90
C ILE A 218 -24.65 10.00 5.86
N ALA A 219 -24.00 9.47 6.90
CA ALA A 219 -22.54 9.29 6.98
C ALA A 219 -21.97 8.49 5.80
N LYS A 220 -22.66 7.42 5.39
CA LYS A 220 -22.23 6.54 4.29
C LYS A 220 -22.22 7.24 2.94
N VAL A 221 -23.06 8.25 2.75
CA VAL A 221 -23.25 8.95 1.46
C VAL A 221 -22.45 10.27 1.40
N THR A 222 -22.30 10.94 2.54
CA THR A 222 -21.68 12.27 2.64
C THR A 222 -20.20 12.23 3.02
N GLY A 223 -19.73 11.11 3.59
CA GLY A 223 -18.34 10.94 4.02
C GLY A 223 -17.99 11.63 5.34
N TYR A 224 -18.97 12.15 6.07
CA TYR A 224 -18.83 12.55 7.47
C TYR A 224 -18.72 11.32 8.37
N SER A 225 -17.98 11.42 9.48
CA SER A 225 -18.11 10.41 10.54
C SER A 225 -19.49 10.54 11.20
N GLU A 226 -20.01 9.45 11.75
CA GLU A 226 -21.30 9.47 12.44
C GLU A 226 -21.26 10.42 13.65
N GLU A 227 -20.09 10.55 14.29
CA GLU A 227 -19.87 11.44 15.44
C GLU A 227 -19.85 12.92 15.03
N ASP A 228 -19.17 13.26 13.92
CA ASP A 228 -19.18 14.62 13.36
C ASP A 228 -20.60 15.04 12.94
N LEU A 229 -21.35 14.13 12.32
CA LEU A 229 -22.76 14.38 11.96
C LEU A 229 -23.63 14.64 13.18
N ARG A 230 -23.47 13.87 14.25
CA ARG A 230 -24.22 14.09 15.50
C ARG A 230 -23.90 15.44 16.12
N MET A 231 -22.64 15.84 16.11
CA MET A 231 -22.22 17.15 16.61
C MET A 231 -22.78 18.30 15.76
N LEU A 232 -22.70 18.20 14.43
CA LEU A 232 -23.25 19.19 13.50
C LEU A 232 -24.77 19.34 13.64
N LEU A 233 -25.49 18.22 13.79
CA LEU A 233 -26.95 18.22 13.97
C LEU A 233 -27.36 18.75 15.35
N ALA A 234 -26.60 18.44 16.41
CA ALA A 234 -26.84 18.98 17.74
C ALA A 234 -26.64 20.50 17.77
N GLN A 235 -25.58 20.99 17.13
CA GLN A 235 -25.30 22.41 16.99
C GLN A 235 -26.39 23.11 16.15
N ALA A 236 -26.84 22.50 15.05
CA ALA A 236 -27.94 23.03 14.24
C ALA A 236 -29.25 23.19 15.03
N ARG A 237 -29.57 22.21 15.89
CA ARG A 237 -30.76 22.25 16.73
C ARG A 237 -30.65 23.29 17.85
N ALA A 238 -29.45 23.50 18.39
CA ALA A 238 -29.21 24.54 19.40
C ALA A 238 -29.39 25.95 18.78
N GLU A 239 -28.81 26.19 17.61
CA GLU A 239 -28.94 27.47 16.89
C GLU A 239 -30.40 27.75 16.48
N ALA A 240 -31.16 26.74 16.04
CA ALA A 240 -32.57 26.88 15.70
C ALA A 240 -33.48 27.17 16.92
N HIS A 241 -33.04 26.81 18.13
CA HIS A 241 -33.76 27.13 19.37
C HIS A 241 -33.47 28.55 19.86
N GLU A 242 -32.28 29.10 19.61
CA GLU A 242 -31.94 30.49 19.97
C GLU A 242 -32.61 31.54 19.07
N GLU A 243 -33.01 31.19 17.84
CA GLU A 243 -33.74 32.09 16.93
C GLU A 243 -35.27 32.10 17.15
N ALA A 244 -35.79 31.23 18.03
CA ALA A 244 -37.22 31.07 18.30
C ALA A 244 -37.69 31.70 19.64
N ASP A 245 -36.76 32.23 20.44
CA ASP A 245 -36.99 33.01 21.67
C ASP A 245 -36.82 34.52 21.42
#